data_AF-A0A2T8F728-F1
#
_entry.id   AF-A0A2T8F728-F1
#
_cell.length_a   1.000
_cell.length_b   1.000
_cell.length_c   1.000
_cell.angle_alpha   90.00
_cell.angle_beta   90.00
_cell.angle_gamma   90.00
#
_symmetry.space_group_name_H-M   'P 1'
#
loop_
_entity.id
_entity.type
_entity.pdbx_description
1 polymer ?
#
loop_
_entity_poly.entity_id
_entity_poly.type
_entity_poly.pdbx_seq_one_letter_code
_entity_poly.pdbx_strand_id
1 'polypeptide(L)' 'MNIDASDTKTARRLRAILLELARREDDSAANEAAATPYWSPAPPTVLGHRTAAALLRNAADQFLATS' A
#
# COMPACT_ATOMS: atom_id res chain seq x y z
N MET A 1 -23.58 -0.80 -20.45
CA MET A 1 -22.28 -0.10 -20.40
C MET A 1 -21.22 -1.19 -20.56
N ASN A 2 -20.60 -1.32 -21.74
CA ASN A 2 -19.58 -2.33 -21.99
C ASN A 2 -18.35 -1.95 -21.17
N ILE A 3 -18.04 -2.73 -20.13
CA ILE A 3 -16.73 -2.62 -19.47
C ILE A 3 -15.75 -3.25 -20.46
N ASP A 4 -15.03 -2.39 -21.20
CA ASP A 4 -14.09 -2.84 -22.22
C ASP A 4 -12.92 -3.59 -21.57
N ALA A 5 -12.45 -4.66 -22.20
CA ALA A 5 -11.34 -5.47 -21.69
C ALA A 5 -10.05 -4.66 -21.40
N SER A 6 -9.92 -3.49 -22.03
CA SER A 6 -8.85 -2.51 -21.76
C SER A 6 -8.96 -1.88 -20.37
N ASP A 7 -10.17 -1.56 -19.90
CA ASP A 7 -10.41 -0.99 -18.57
C ASP A 7 -10.11 -2.01 -17.48
N THR A 8 -10.48 -3.28 -17.69
CA THR A 8 -10.14 -4.36 -16.76
C THR A 8 -8.62 -4.57 -16.67
N LYS A 9 -7.91 -4.46 -17.79
CA LYS A 9 -6.43 -4.55 -17.81
C LYS A 9 -5.79 -3.38 -17.07
N THR A 10 -6.33 -2.18 -17.26
CA THR A 10 -5.88 -0.95 -16.58
C THR A 10 -6.13 -1.04 -15.07
N ALA A 11 -7.34 -1.44 -14.65
CA ALA A 11 -7.69 -1.65 -13.25
C ALA A 11 -6.76 -2.68 -12.58
N ARG A 12 -6.49 -3.81 -13.24
CA ARG A 12 -5.53 -4.81 -12.73
C ARG A 12 -4.12 -4.26 -12.59
N ARG A 13 -3.67 -3.43 -13.53
CA ARG A 13 -2.35 -2.80 -13.48
C ARG A 13 -2.26 -1.78 -12.34
N LEU A 14 -3.27 -0.92 -12.18
CA LEU A 14 -3.34 0.04 -11.08
C LEU A 14 -3.35 -0.67 -9.74
N ARG A 15 -4.16 -1.73 -9.58
CA ARG A 15 -4.15 -2.58 -8.39
C ARG A 15 -2.77 -3.11 -8.05
N ALA A 16 -2.05 -3.65 -9.04
CA ALA A 16 -0.69 -4.17 -8.82
C ALA A 16 0.29 -3.07 -8.39
N ILE A 17 0.19 -1.87 -8.96
CA ILE A 17 1.03 -0.72 -8.59
C ILE A 17 0.73 -0.29 -7.15
N LEU A 18 -0.55 -0.18 -6.77
CA LEU A 18 -0.96 0.20 -5.42
C LEU A 18 -0.45 -0.80 -4.37
N LEU A 19 -0.54 -2.11 -4.66
CA LEU A 19 -0.01 -3.15 -3.77
C LEU A 19 1.52 -3.09 -3.64
N GLU A 20 2.23 -2.82 -4.74
CA GLU A 20 3.68 -2.67 -4.70
C GLU A 20 4.09 -1.42 -3.90
N LEU A 21 3.37 -0.30 -4.04
CA LEU A 21 3.60 0.88 -3.21
C LEU A 21 3.33 0.59 -1.74
N ALA A 22 2.23 -0.10 -1.41
CA ALA A 22 1.90 -0.48 -0.04
C ALA A 22 3.02 -1.32 0.59
N ARG A 23 3.58 -2.26 -0.18
CA ARG A 23 4.70 -3.09 0.27
C ARG A 23 5.95 -2.26 0.59
N ARG A 24 6.29 -1.28 -0.25
CA ARG A 24 7.44 -0.38 -0.03
C ARG A 24 7.29 0.50 1.21
N GLU A 25 6.08 0.97 1.49
CA GLU A 25 5.78 1.73 2.69
C GLU A 25 5.97 0.86 3.95
N ASP A 26 5.48 -0.38 3.94
CA ASP A 26 5.71 -1.30 5.06
C ASP A 26 7.19 -1.69 5.22
N ASP A 27 7.92 -1.90 4.13
CA ASP A 27 9.36 -2.15 4.17
C ASP A 27 10.10 -0.95 4.80
N SER A 28 9.70 0.28 4.45
CA SER A 28 10.26 1.51 5.03
C SER A 28 9.96 1.61 6.52
N ALA A 29 8.71 1.34 6.92
CA ALA A 29 8.30 1.31 8.33
C ALA A 29 9.06 0.25 9.14
N ALA A 30 9.27 -0.93 8.56
CA ALA A 30 10.00 -2.02 9.20
C ALA A 30 11.48 -1.70 9.38
N ASN A 31 12.12 -1.14 8.34
CA ASN A 31 13.53 -0.72 8.39
C ASN A 31 13.75 0.37 9.44
N GLU A 32 12.88 1.38 9.48
CA GLU A 32 12.98 2.46 10.46
C GLU A 32 12.72 1.99 11.89
N ALA A 33 11.71 1.14 12.10
CA ALA A 33 11.45 0.54 13.40
C ALA A 33 12.60 -0.36 13.87
N ALA A 34 13.22 -1.13 12.96
CA ALA A 34 14.37 -1.98 13.26
C ALA A 34 15.64 -1.17 13.60
N ALA A 35 15.80 0.01 12.99
CA ALA A 35 16.88 0.94 13.33
C ALA A 35 16.66 1.65 14.67
N THR A 36 15.44 1.61 15.21
CA THR A 36 15.09 2.23 16.48
C THR A 36 15.38 1.26 17.64
N PRO A 37 16.18 1.66 18.64
CA PRO A 37 16.40 0.82 19.82
C PRO A 37 15.10 0.52 20.56
N TYR A 38 14.96 -0.69 21.10
CA TYR A 38 13.71 -1.13 21.73
C TYR A 38 13.25 -0.28 22.93
N TRP A 39 14.19 0.42 23.60
CA TRP A 39 13.91 1.31 24.73
C TRP A 39 13.49 2.71 24.31
N SER A 40 13.60 3.05 23.03
CA SER A 40 13.21 4.34 22.48
C SER A 40 11.80 4.25 21.90
N PRO A 41 10.99 5.32 22.03
CA PRO A 41 9.76 5.40 21.24
C PRO A 41 10.07 5.31 19.75
N ALA A 42 9.21 4.61 19.01
CA ALA A 42 9.30 4.50 17.56
C ALA A 42 9.12 5.89 16.92
N PRO A 43 9.87 6.21 15.84
CA PRO A 43 9.68 7.43 15.09
C PRO A 43 8.22 7.58 14.61
N PRO A 44 7.64 8.79 14.66
CA PRO A 44 6.24 9.00 14.23
C PRO A 44 6.01 8.68 12.75
N THR A 45 7.06 8.75 11.95
CA THR A 45 7.15 8.33 10.54
C THR A 45 6.78 6.86 10.33
N VAL A 46 7.12 5.96 11.25
CA VAL A 46 6.73 4.53 11.20
C VAL A 46 5.21 4.37 11.13
N LEU A 47 4.47 5.16 11.94
CA LEU A 47 3.01 5.15 11.91
C LEU A 47 2.48 5.74 10.59
N GLY A 48 3.13 6.79 10.08
CA GLY A 48 2.82 7.38 8.78
C GLY A 48 2.93 6.37 7.63
N HIS A 49 4.07 5.67 7.55
CA HIS A 49 4.31 4.62 6.56
C HIS A 49 3.27 3.50 6.64
N ARG A 50 2.98 2.98 7.84
CA ARG A 50 1.95 1.94 8.03
C ARG A 50 0.55 2.40 7.63
N THR A 51 0.21 3.65 7.94
CA THR A 51 -1.08 4.25 7.57
C THR A 51 -1.18 4.39 6.05
N ALA A 52 -0.11 4.85 5.39
CA ALA A 52 -0.06 4.94 3.94
C ALA A 52 -0.21 3.55 3.28
N ALA A 53 0.50 2.54 3.79
CA ALA A 53 0.38 1.16 3.31
C ALA A 53 -1.05 0.62 3.43
N ALA A 54 -1.73 0.88 4.55
CA ALA A 54 -3.13 0.48 4.75
C ALA A 54 -4.08 1.18 3.77
N LEU A 55 -3.92 2.49 3.55
CA LEU A 55 -4.75 3.24 2.60
C LEU A 55 -4.54 2.76 1.15
N LEU A 56 -3.29 2.46 0.77
CA LEU A 56 -2.96 1.94 -0.56
C LEU A 56 -3.58 0.55 -0.79
N ARG A 57 -3.58 -0.33 0.21
CA ARG A 57 -4.29 -1.63 0.14
C ARG A 57 -5.79 -1.45 0.00
N ASN A 58 -6.40 -0.60 0.82
CA ASN A 58 -7.83 -0.31 0.73
C ASN A 58 -8.21 0.23 -0.65
N ALA A 59 -7.40 1.12 -1.23
CA ALA A 59 -7.59 1.59 -2.59
C ALA A 59 -7.43 0.47 -3.63
N ALA A 60 -6.45 -0.42 -3.45
CA ALA A 60 -6.25 -1.59 -4.32
C ALA A 60 -7.44 -2.55 -4.29
N ASP A 61 -8.07 -2.74 -3.13
CA ASP A 61 -9.21 -3.62 -2.95
C ASP A 61 -10.49 -3.09 -3.61
N GLN A 62 -10.63 -1.77 -3.77
CA GLN A 62 -11.71 -1.18 -4.56
C GLN A 62 -11.68 -1.64 -6.03
N PHE A 63 -10.50 -1.89 -6.59
CA PHE A 63 -10.34 -2.45 -7.94
C PHE A 63 -10.62 -3.95 -8.02
N LEU A 64 -10.75 -4.64 -6.88
CA LEU A 64 -11.16 -6.05 -6.81
C LEU A 64 -12.68 -6.19 -6.66
N ALA A 65 -13.32 -5.27 -5.93
CA ALA A 65 -14.77 -5.20 -5.80
C ALA A 65 -15.50 -4.75 -7.09
N THR A 66 -14.78 -4.07 -7.98
CA THR A 66 -15.34 -3.47 -9.21
C THR A 66 -15.05 -4.32 -10.48
N SER A 67 -14.17 -5.32 -10.38
CA SER A 67 -13.70 -6.14 -11.52
C SER A 67 -14.49 -7.42 -11.74
#